data_AF-A0AAW5MTT0-F1
#
_entry.id   AF-A0AAW5MTT0-F1
#
_cell.length_a   1.000
_cell.length_b   1.000
_cell.length_c   1.000
_cell.angle_alpha   90.00
_cell.angle_beta   90.00
_cell.angle_gamma   90.00
#
_symmetry.space_group_name_H-M   'P 1'
#
loop_
_entity.id
_entity.type
_entity.pdbx_description
1 polymer ?
#
loop_
_entity_poly.entity_id
_entity_poly.type
_entity_poly.pdbx_seq_one_letter_code
_entity_poly.pdbx_strand_id
1 'polypeptide(L)'
;MKLIYAVIIFLIVGGAKNNMSDIPEHAYLNASGVYNGVEEKVLLNNYGQPAYEFIKSRYKFVGEYYIEIENTYRSTNPEFRNIPIKEMFWHLPGDLNLTCFFHYKDGQWRVISYFFWPPGAKF
;
A
#
# COMPACT_ATOMS: atom_id res chain seq x y z
N MET A 1 4.31 62.42 12.48
CA MET A 1 4.19 61.01 12.06
C MET A 1 5.25 60.72 11.00
N LYS A 2 6.21 59.84 11.27
CA LYS A 2 7.23 59.41 10.29
C LYS A 2 7.01 57.92 10.03
N LEU A 3 6.61 57.57 8.81
CA LEU A 3 6.56 56.19 8.33
C LEU A 3 7.99 55.67 8.20
N ILE A 4 8.26 54.51 8.80
CA ILE A 4 9.52 53.76 8.62
C ILE A 4 9.16 52.52 7.80
N TYR A 5 9.74 52.43 6.60
CA TYR A 5 9.68 51.25 5.75
C TYR A 5 10.65 50.19 6.28
N ALA A 6 10.13 49.05 6.73
CA ALA A 6 10.96 47.89 7.06
C ALA A 6 11.13 47.03 5.80
N VAL A 7 12.37 46.93 5.32
CA VAL A 7 12.79 46.10 4.19
C VAL A 7 12.84 44.64 4.62
N ILE A 8 12.16 43.79 3.85
CA ILE A 8 12.12 42.33 4.01
C ILE A 8 13.41 41.75 3.43
N ILE A 9 14.15 40.99 4.23
CA ILE A 9 15.27 40.16 3.76
C ILE A 9 14.87 38.70 3.94
N PHE A 10 14.47 38.06 2.83
CA PHE A 10 14.36 36.60 2.76
C PHE A 10 15.75 36.02 2.52
N LEU A 11 16.39 35.51 3.57
CA LEU A 11 17.55 34.63 3.44
C LEU A 11 17.05 33.24 3.05
N ILE A 12 17.13 32.93 1.76
CA ILE A 12 16.97 31.58 1.22
C ILE A 12 18.21 30.80 1.65
N VAL A 13 18.12 30.12 2.80
CA VAL A 13 19.08 29.08 3.14
C VAL A 13 18.80 27.91 2.21
N GLY A 14 19.73 27.68 1.29
CA GLY A 14 19.72 26.59 0.34
C GLY A 14 19.64 25.25 1.07
N GLY A 15 18.43 24.69 1.12
CA GLY A 15 18.26 23.27 1.40
C GLY A 15 18.87 22.49 0.25
N ALA A 16 19.92 21.72 0.56
CA ALA A 16 20.43 20.71 -0.35
C ALA A 16 19.27 19.81 -0.78
N LYS A 17 18.88 19.89 -2.05
CA LYS A 17 17.97 18.93 -2.67
C LYS A 17 18.75 17.64 -2.83
N ASN A 18 18.65 16.75 -1.84
CA ASN A 18 19.02 15.36 -2.03
C ASN A 18 18.08 14.82 -3.12
N ASN A 19 18.61 14.63 -4.33
CA ASN A 19 17.87 14.09 -5.45
C ASN A 19 17.46 12.65 -5.11
N MET A 20 16.23 12.49 -4.64
CA MET A 20 15.51 11.22 -4.53
C MET A 20 15.11 10.69 -5.92
N SER A 21 15.93 10.92 -6.96
CA SER A 21 15.49 10.92 -8.35
C SER A 21 15.61 9.59 -9.10
N ASP A 22 16.10 8.50 -8.49
CA ASP A 22 16.35 7.25 -9.22
C ASP A 22 15.62 6.02 -8.66
N ILE A 23 14.74 6.17 -7.65
CA ILE A 23 13.95 5.04 -7.13
C ILE A 23 12.64 4.94 -7.93
N PRO A 24 12.33 3.79 -8.55
CA PRO A 24 11.05 3.59 -9.22
C PRO A 24 9.88 3.84 -8.27
N GLU A 25 8.85 4.53 -8.74
CA GLU A 25 7.69 4.92 -7.93
C GLU A 25 7.05 3.73 -7.20
N HIS A 26 6.88 2.60 -7.87
CA HIS A 26 6.34 1.38 -7.26
C HIS A 26 7.17 0.88 -6.07
N ALA A 27 8.50 1.01 -6.13
CA ALA A 27 9.39 0.61 -5.04
C ALA A 27 9.23 1.54 -3.83
N TYR A 28 9.09 2.85 -4.07
CA TYR A 28 8.79 3.82 -3.01
C TYR A 28 7.41 3.54 -2.37
N LEU A 29 6.39 3.30 -3.18
CA LEU A 29 5.03 3.05 -2.70
C LEU A 29 4.94 1.77 -1.86
N ASN A 30 5.65 0.71 -2.25
CA ASN A 30 5.73 -0.53 -1.47
C ASN A 30 6.38 -0.31 -0.10
N ALA A 31 7.41 0.54 -0.04
CA ALA A 31 8.10 0.85 1.21
C ALA A 31 7.33 1.83 2.12
N SER A 32 6.34 2.56 1.59
CA SER A 32 5.67 3.65 2.31
C SER A 32 4.80 3.19 3.48
N GLY A 33 4.35 1.93 3.49
CA GLY A 33 3.37 1.42 4.46
C GLY A 33 1.99 2.07 4.38
N VAL A 34 1.71 2.88 3.35
CA VAL A 34 0.56 3.80 3.27
C VAL A 34 -0.80 3.10 3.38
N TYR A 35 -0.88 1.83 2.97
CA TYR A 35 -2.13 1.07 3.04
C TYR A 35 -2.24 0.08 4.19
N ASN A 36 -1.22 -0.08 5.02
CA ASN A 36 -1.32 -1.03 6.13
C ASN A 36 -2.43 -0.63 7.11
N GLY A 37 -3.38 -1.53 7.36
CA GLY A 37 -4.54 -1.33 8.23
C GLY A 37 -5.67 -0.50 7.62
N VAL A 38 -5.53 0.00 6.39
CA VAL A 38 -6.56 0.76 5.69
C VAL A 38 -7.79 -0.11 5.45
N GLU A 39 -8.97 0.48 5.66
CA GLU A 39 -10.24 -0.20 5.45
C GLU A 39 -10.54 -0.37 3.95
N GLU A 40 -11.09 -1.52 3.58
CA GLU A 40 -11.52 -1.86 2.22
C GLU A 40 -12.31 -0.73 1.55
N LYS A 41 -13.26 -0.13 2.28
CA LYS A 41 -14.11 0.96 1.77
C LYS A 41 -13.31 2.16 1.28
N VAL A 42 -12.15 2.45 1.88
CA VAL A 42 -11.29 3.56 1.46
C VAL A 42 -10.69 3.28 0.09
N LEU A 43 -10.21 2.05 -0.13
CA LEU A 43 -9.66 1.64 -1.42
C LEU A 43 -10.74 1.58 -2.50
N LEU A 44 -11.93 1.07 -2.18
CA LEU A 44 -13.07 1.06 -3.10
C LEU A 44 -13.51 2.49 -3.48
N ASN A 45 -13.49 3.43 -2.54
CA ASN A 45 -13.81 4.82 -2.84
C ASN A 45 -12.74 5.49 -3.72
N ASN A 46 -11.47 5.14 -3.53
CA ASN A 46 -10.36 5.74 -4.28
C ASN A 46 -10.19 5.13 -5.68
N TYR A 47 -10.41 3.82 -5.81
CA TYR A 47 -10.05 3.05 -7.01
C TYR A 47 -11.23 2.36 -7.70
N GLY A 48 -12.43 2.44 -7.14
CA GLY A 48 -13.60 1.76 -7.66
C GLY A 48 -13.54 0.24 -7.45
N GLN A 49 -14.30 -0.48 -8.29
CA GLN A 49 -14.35 -1.94 -8.23
C GLN A 49 -13.02 -2.57 -8.67
N PRO A 50 -12.52 -3.59 -7.95
CA PRO A 50 -11.32 -4.29 -8.36
C PRO A 50 -11.56 -5.11 -9.63
N ALA A 51 -10.52 -5.30 -10.43
CA ALA A 51 -10.55 -6.19 -11.60
C ALA A 51 -10.63 -7.67 -11.18
N TYR A 52 -10.08 -8.03 -10.02
CA TYR A 52 -10.27 -9.33 -9.40
C TYR A 52 -10.52 -9.20 -7.90
N GLU A 53 -11.44 -10.00 -7.38
CA GLU A 53 -11.66 -10.19 -5.95
C GLU A 53 -11.88 -11.67 -5.65
N PHE A 54 -11.23 -12.18 -4.61
CA PHE A 54 -11.62 -13.46 -4.02
C PHE A 54 -11.30 -13.54 -2.53
N ILE A 55 -12.06 -14.39 -1.83
CA ILE A 55 -11.84 -14.72 -0.44
C ILE A 55 -11.53 -16.22 -0.37
N LYS A 56 -10.42 -16.57 0.27
CA LYS A 56 -10.03 -17.96 0.53
C LYS A 56 -9.54 -18.09 1.96
N SER A 57 -9.53 -19.31 2.49
CA SER A 57 -8.86 -19.58 3.76
C SER A 57 -7.35 -19.40 3.63
N ARG A 58 -6.71 -18.92 4.69
CA ARG A 58 -5.27 -18.67 4.79
C ARG A 58 -4.40 -19.82 4.27
N TYR A 59 -4.77 -21.08 4.50
CA TYR A 59 -3.97 -22.22 4.00
C TYR A 59 -3.84 -22.29 2.47
N LYS A 60 -4.64 -21.53 1.70
CA LYS A 60 -4.53 -21.42 0.24
C LYS A 60 -3.49 -20.41 -0.24
N PHE A 61 -2.98 -19.55 0.65
CA PHE A 61 -2.01 -18.50 0.35
C PHE A 61 -0.61 -19.01 0.75
N VAL A 62 0.10 -19.64 -0.20
CA VAL A 62 1.41 -20.28 0.01
C VAL A 62 2.35 -19.91 -1.13
N GLY A 63 3.62 -19.63 -0.81
CA GLY A 63 4.63 -19.23 -1.78
C GLY A 63 5.08 -17.78 -1.59
N GLU A 64 6.12 -17.38 -2.34
CA GLU A 64 6.80 -16.08 -2.18
C GLU A 64 5.86 -14.89 -2.39
N TYR A 65 4.91 -15.01 -3.33
CA TYR A 65 3.89 -13.99 -3.58
C TYR A 65 3.04 -13.64 -2.34
N TYR A 66 2.92 -14.57 -1.38
CA TYR A 66 2.12 -14.40 -0.18
C TYR A 66 2.96 -14.24 1.10
N ILE A 67 4.25 -13.90 0.98
CA ILE A 67 5.17 -13.86 2.13
C ILE A 67 4.70 -12.91 3.24
N GLU A 68 4.07 -11.79 2.90
CA GLU A 68 3.56 -10.86 3.91
C GLU A 68 2.36 -11.42 4.69
N ILE A 69 1.57 -12.30 4.05
CA ILE A 69 0.52 -13.05 4.75
C ILE A 69 1.18 -14.07 5.69
N GLU A 70 2.28 -14.71 5.30
CA GLU A 70 3.06 -15.61 6.17
C GLU A 70 3.63 -14.88 7.38
N ASN A 71 4.10 -13.63 7.21
CA ASN A 71 4.61 -12.79 8.31
C ASN A 71 3.55 -12.49 9.37
N THR A 72 2.30 -12.28 8.97
CA THR A 72 1.18 -11.95 9.89
C THR A 72 0.47 -13.19 10.41
N TYR A 73 0.14 -14.11 9.51
CA TYR A 73 -0.55 -15.36 9.79
C TYR A 73 0.34 -16.51 9.37
N ARG A 74 1.23 -16.93 10.28
CA ARG A 74 2.14 -18.05 10.02
C ARG A 74 1.36 -19.32 9.69
N SER A 75 1.68 -19.96 8.57
CA SER A 75 1.07 -21.21 8.13
C SER A 75 1.31 -22.37 9.10
N THR A 76 2.41 -22.28 9.87
CA THR A 76 2.77 -23.23 10.93
C THR A 76 1.88 -23.11 12.17
N ASN A 77 1.13 -22.01 12.34
CA ASN A 77 0.16 -21.88 13.43
C ASN A 77 -1.20 -22.45 12.98
N PRO A 78 -1.66 -23.58 13.56
CA PRO A 78 -2.93 -24.20 13.18
C PRO A 78 -4.17 -23.31 13.40
N GLU A 79 -4.11 -22.35 14.34
CA GLU A 79 -5.22 -21.42 14.61
C GLU A 79 -5.52 -20.54 13.40
N PHE A 80 -4.50 -20.22 12.61
CA PHE A 80 -4.64 -19.34 11.46
C PHE A 80 -5.10 -20.05 10.20
N ARG A 81 -5.09 -21.39 10.18
CA ARG A 81 -5.34 -22.20 8.98
C ARG A 81 -6.58 -21.77 8.21
N ASN A 82 -7.69 -21.55 8.93
CA ASN A 82 -8.99 -21.28 8.34
C ASN A 82 -9.39 -19.78 8.37
N ILE A 83 -8.49 -18.89 8.79
CA ILE A 83 -8.77 -17.44 8.76
C ILE A 83 -9.06 -17.04 7.31
N PRO A 84 -10.17 -16.32 7.05
CA PRO A 84 -10.47 -15.85 5.72
C PRO A 84 -9.54 -14.68 5.37
N ILE A 85 -8.89 -14.78 4.22
CA ILE A 85 -8.07 -13.73 3.63
C ILE A 85 -8.71 -13.34 2.30
N LYS A 86 -8.89 -12.03 2.10
CA LYS A 86 -9.36 -11.47 0.85
C LYS A 86 -8.19 -10.96 0.04
N GLU A 87 -8.20 -11.16 -1.25
CA GLU A 87 -7.30 -10.51 -2.20
C GLU A 87 -8.12 -9.64 -3.16
N MET A 88 -7.68 -8.41 -3.38
CA MET A 88 -8.24 -7.51 -4.39
C MET A 88 -7.12 -6.95 -5.26
N PHE A 89 -7.44 -6.71 -6.52
CA PHE A 89 -6.52 -6.23 -7.53
C PHE A 89 -7.12 -5.10 -8.36
N TRP A 90 -6.36 -4.01 -8.54
CA TRP A 90 -6.73 -2.88 -9.39
C TRP A 90 -5.65 -2.58 -10.43
N HIS A 91 -6.12 -2.15 -11.60
CA HIS A 91 -5.31 -1.43 -12.58
C HIS A 91 -5.41 0.07 -12.27
N LEU A 92 -4.30 0.69 -11.90
CA LEU A 92 -4.22 2.12 -11.60
C LEU A 92 -3.78 2.92 -12.83
N PRO A 93 -4.12 4.22 -12.89
CA PRO A 93 -3.56 5.11 -13.90
C PRO A 93 -2.03 5.15 -13.87
N GLY A 94 -1.38 5.25 -15.03
CA GLY A 94 0.08 5.35 -15.14
C GLY A 94 0.81 4.01 -15.23
N ASP A 95 0.17 2.98 -15.77
CA ASP A 95 0.74 1.62 -15.92
C ASP A 95 1.26 1.06 -14.60
N LEU A 96 0.40 1.09 -13.57
CA LEU A 96 0.70 0.50 -12.27
C LEU A 96 -0.47 -0.36 -11.82
N ASN A 97 -0.16 -1.52 -11.26
CA ASN A 97 -1.13 -2.38 -10.62
C ASN A 97 -1.00 -2.30 -9.12
N LEU A 98 -2.11 -2.48 -8.40
CA LEU A 98 -2.16 -2.62 -6.95
C LEU A 98 -2.83 -3.94 -6.59
N THR A 99 -2.12 -4.76 -5.82
CA THR A 99 -2.72 -5.91 -5.12
C THR A 99 -2.76 -5.60 -3.63
N CYS A 100 -3.90 -5.83 -2.99
CA CYS A 100 -4.07 -5.75 -1.54
C CYS A 100 -4.61 -7.07 -0.99
N PHE A 101 -4.08 -7.48 0.16
CA PHE A 101 -4.62 -8.57 0.96
C PHE A 101 -5.24 -8.04 2.24
N PHE A 102 -6.39 -8.58 2.61
CA PHE A 102 -7.17 -8.12 3.75
C PHE A 102 -7.45 -9.26 4.72
N HIS A 103 -7.47 -8.92 6.01
CA HIS A 103 -8.12 -9.74 7.03
C HIS A 103 -9.44 -9.13 7.45
N TYR A 104 -10.29 -9.98 8.01
CA TYR A 104 -11.49 -9.51 8.68
C TYR A 104 -11.21 -9.32 10.16
N LYS A 105 -11.29 -8.07 10.64
CA LYS A 105 -11.05 -7.71 12.03
C LYS A 105 -12.03 -6.63 12.46
N ASP A 106 -12.63 -6.80 13.65
CA ASP A 106 -13.57 -5.84 14.25
C ASP A 106 -14.73 -5.46 13.32
N GLY A 107 -15.26 -6.46 12.60
CA GLY A 107 -16.39 -6.29 11.68
C GLY A 107 -16.04 -5.70 10.31
N GLN A 108 -14.75 -5.51 10.00
CA GLN A 108 -14.31 -4.81 8.79
C GLN A 108 -13.13 -5.52 8.11
N TRP A 109 -13.06 -5.42 6.79
CA TRP A 109 -11.89 -5.80 6.01
C TRP A 109 -10.83 -4.71 6.09
N ARG A 110 -9.63 -5.09 6.54
CA ARG A 110 -8.47 -4.18 6.67
C ARG A 110 -7.26 -4.79 5.97
N VAL A 111 -6.52 -3.94 5.27
CA VAL A 111 -5.31 -4.33 4.55
C VAL A 111 -4.28 -4.85 5.57
N ILE A 112 -3.77 -6.05 5.32
CA ILE A 112 -2.64 -6.64 6.03
C ILE A 112 -1.34 -6.32 5.29
N SER A 113 -1.40 -6.45 3.97
CA SER A 113 -0.27 -6.25 3.09
C SER A 113 -0.77 -5.81 1.72
N TYR A 114 0.11 -5.13 1.00
CA TYR A 114 -0.16 -4.65 -0.34
C TYR A 114 1.15 -4.59 -1.10
N PHE A 115 1.06 -4.59 -2.42
CA PHE A 115 2.18 -4.23 -3.26
C PHE A 115 1.70 -3.67 -4.60
N PHE A 116 2.48 -2.72 -5.07
CA PHE A 116 2.40 -2.12 -6.38
C PHE A 116 3.39 -2.81 -7.31
N TRP A 117 2.97 -2.99 -8.57
CA TRP A 117 3.78 -3.68 -9.56
C TRP A 117 3.45 -3.22 -10.99
N PRO A 118 4.41 -3.23 -11.92
CA PRO A 118 4.16 -2.80 -13.29
C PRO A 118 3.38 -3.87 -14.08
N PRO A 119 2.47 -3.48 -15.00
CA PRO A 119 1.77 -4.41 -15.89
C PRO A 119 2.72 -5.37 -16.60
N GLY A 120 2.32 -6.64 -16.68
CA GLY A 120 3.09 -7.70 -17.34
C GLY A 120 4.20 -8.31 -16.48
N ALA A 121 4.40 -7.86 -15.23
CA ALA A 121 5.25 -8.59 -14.29
C ALA A 121 4.73 -10.03 -14.09
N LYS A 122 5.67 -10.97 -13.94
CA LYS A 122 5.38 -12.39 -13.72
C LYS A 122 5.81 -12.75 -12.29
N PHE A 123 4.89 -13.33 -11.53
CA PHE A 123 5.09 -13.83 -10.18
C PHE A 123 4.78 -15.33 -10.12
#